data_AF-A0A354B754-F1
#
_entry.id   AF-A0A354B754-F1
#
_cell.length_a   1.000
_cell.length_b   1.000
_cell.length_c   1.000
_cell.angle_alpha   90.00
_cell.angle_beta   90.00
_cell.angle_gamma   90.00
#
_symmetry.space_group_name_H-M   'P 1'
#
loop_
_entity.id
_entity.type
_entity.pdbx_description
1 polymer ?
#
loop_
_entity_poly.entity_id
_entity_poly.type
_entity_poly.pdbx_seq_one_letter_code
_entity_poly.pdbx_strand_id
1 'polypeptide(L)'
;MMSAAIKGTSIGEARQFISAFKGLMSIHEGELGGDGSEAEMGIDADVADAGDIRLGDLEALKGVVKFPVRIKCATLSWNTLAQALDEAASDT
;
A
#
# COMPACT_ATOMS: atom_id res chain seq x y z
N MET A 1 5.85 -10.68 6.29
CA MET A 1 4.50 -10.13 6.55
C MET A 1 3.73 -9.95 5.25
N MET A 2 4.18 -9.12 4.30
CA MET A 2 3.50 -8.90 3.02
C MET A 2 3.22 -10.19 2.22
N SER A 3 4.23 -11.04 1.99
CA SER A 3 4.06 -12.32 1.28
C SER A 3 3.19 -13.36 2.01
N ALA A 4 3.00 -13.23 3.32
CA ALA A 4 2.11 -14.09 4.09
C ALA A 4 0.65 -13.65 3.96
N ALA A 5 0.41 -12.34 3.87
CA ALA A 5 -0.93 -11.76 3.74
C ALA A 5 -1.59 -12.05 2.37
N ILE A 6 -0.80 -12.21 1.31
CA ILE A 6 -1.30 -12.35 -0.08
C ILE A 6 -1.17 -13.77 -0.64
N LYS A 7 -0.52 -14.69 0.07
CA LYS A 7 -0.27 -16.04 -0.48
C LYS A 7 -1.58 -16.83 -0.51
N GLY A 8 -1.95 -17.30 -1.70
CA GLY A 8 -3.16 -18.10 -1.91
C GLY A 8 -4.43 -17.26 -2.10
N THR A 9 -4.33 -15.92 -2.15
CA THR A 9 -5.43 -15.04 -2.50
C THR A 9 -5.52 -14.87 -4.02
N SER A 10 -6.70 -14.45 -4.50
CA SER A 10 -6.87 -13.98 -5.87
C SER A 10 -6.11 -12.66 -6.13
N ILE A 11 -5.93 -12.30 -7.41
CA ILE A 11 -5.34 -11.01 -7.80
C ILE A 11 -6.20 -9.84 -7.30
N GLY A 12 -7.54 -9.98 -7.34
CA GLY A 12 -8.46 -8.97 -6.84
C GLY A 12 -8.28 -8.71 -5.34
N GLU A 13 -8.21 -9.78 -4.53
CA GLU A 13 -7.95 -9.67 -3.10
C GLU A 13 -6.55 -9.08 -2.81
N ALA A 14 -5.53 -9.49 -3.57
CA ALA A 14 -4.19 -8.94 -3.43
C ALA A 14 -4.17 -7.42 -3.69
N ARG A 15 -4.92 -6.93 -4.69
CA ARG A 15 -5.09 -5.49 -4.96
C ARG A 15 -5.80 -4.76 -3.83
N GLN A 16 -6.80 -5.38 -3.22
CA GLN A 16 -7.46 -4.80 -2.05
C GLN A 16 -6.53 -4.73 -0.83
N PHE A 17 -5.69 -5.74 -0.58
CA PHE A 17 -4.65 -5.69 0.47
C PHE A 17 -3.63 -4.57 0.22
N ILE A 18 -3.21 -4.37 -1.03
CA ILE A 18 -2.31 -3.27 -1.41
C ILE A 18 -2.97 -1.92 -1.08
N SER A 19 -4.22 -1.71 -1.49
CA SER A 19 -4.95 -0.47 -1.25
C SER A 19 -5.14 -0.20 0.25
N ALA A 20 -5.61 -1.20 1.00
CA ALA A 20 -5.82 -1.09 2.44
C ALA A 20 -4.51 -0.78 3.20
N PHE A 21 -3.40 -1.43 2.85
CA PHE A 21 -2.11 -1.18 3.50
C PHE A 21 -1.56 0.22 3.17
N LYS A 22 -1.69 0.67 1.92
CA LYS A 22 -1.29 2.03 1.51
C LYS A 22 -2.14 3.09 2.21
N GLY A 23 -3.46 2.92 2.26
CA GLY A 23 -4.37 3.80 3.00
C GLY A 23 -4.00 3.90 4.48
N LEU A 24 -3.63 2.78 5.11
CA LEU A 24 -3.14 2.77 6.49
C LEU A 24 -1.85 3.60 6.64
N MET A 25 -0.96 3.61 5.64
CA MET A 25 0.30 4.38 5.65
C MET A 25 0.13 5.88 5.32
N SER A 26 -0.93 6.27 4.59
CA SER A 26 -1.16 7.66 4.12
C SER A 26 -1.85 8.59 5.14
N ILE A 27 -2.19 8.11 6.35
CA ILE A 27 -2.90 8.90 7.39
C ILE A 27 -2.10 10.13 7.91
N HIS A 28 -0.88 10.37 7.43
CA HIS A 28 0.01 11.43 7.91
C HIS A 28 -0.02 12.76 7.13
N GLU A 29 -0.85 12.92 6.10
CA GLU A 29 -0.79 14.10 5.21
C GLU A 29 -1.23 15.44 5.85
N GLY A 30 -1.68 15.47 7.11
CA GLY A 30 -2.15 16.69 7.75
C GLY A 30 -1.07 17.64 8.31
N GLU A 31 0.14 17.18 8.64
CA GLU A 31 1.03 17.98 9.52
C GLU A 31 2.51 18.09 9.16
N LEU A 32 3.02 17.47 8.08
CA LEU A 32 4.43 17.66 7.71
C LEU A 32 4.59 18.25 6.30
N GLY A 33 4.72 19.58 6.28
CA GLY A 33 5.31 20.29 5.15
C GLY A 33 6.77 19.85 4.97
N GLY A 34 7.01 19.01 3.97
CA GLY A 34 8.33 18.59 3.54
C GLY A 34 8.30 18.38 2.03
N ASP A 35 9.04 19.22 1.30
CA ASP A 35 9.25 19.04 -0.13
C ASP A 35 9.86 17.65 -0.39
N GLY A 36 9.27 16.89 -1.29
CA GLY A 36 9.69 15.51 -1.52
C GLY A 36 8.71 14.67 -2.33
N SER A 37 8.46 15.12 -3.57
CA SER A 37 7.85 14.39 -4.68
C SER A 37 6.46 13.78 -4.44
N GLU A 38 5.43 14.63 -4.56
CA GLU A 38 4.05 14.21 -4.82
C GLU A 38 3.93 13.37 -6.12
N ALA A 39 4.90 13.45 -7.02
CA ALA A 39 4.87 12.83 -8.36
C ALA A 39 5.36 11.36 -8.44
N GLU A 40 5.89 10.77 -7.35
CA GLU A 40 6.43 9.39 -7.36
C GLU A 40 5.57 8.40 -6.57
N MET A 41 4.39 8.82 -6.11
CA MET A 41 3.36 7.90 -5.66
C MET A 41 2.29 7.86 -6.75
N GLY A 42 2.55 7.10 -7.82
CA GLY A 42 1.57 6.74 -8.85
C GLY A 42 0.41 5.94 -8.25
N ILE A 43 -0.39 6.61 -7.42
CA ILE A 43 -1.58 6.10 -6.79
C ILE A 43 -2.70 6.73 -7.61
N ASP A 44 -3.18 5.99 -8.60
CA ASP A 44 -4.48 6.29 -9.17
C ASP A 44 -5.49 6.32 -8.02
N ALA A 45 -6.13 7.47 -7.85
CA ALA A 45 -7.11 7.75 -6.81
C ALA A 45 -8.45 6.97 -7.01
N ASP A 46 -8.41 5.88 -7.78
CA ASP A 46 -9.57 5.12 -8.25
C ASP A 46 -9.84 3.81 -7.49
N VAL A 47 -9.32 3.65 -6.26
CA VAL A 47 -9.67 2.51 -5.40
C VAL A 47 -10.07 2.96 -4.00
N ALA A 48 -11.09 3.81 -3.95
CA ALA A 48 -11.75 4.28 -2.73
C ALA A 48 -12.71 3.25 -2.09
N ASP A 49 -12.48 1.95 -2.31
CA ASP A 49 -13.28 0.86 -1.73
C ASP A 49 -12.38 -0.21 -1.10
N ALA A 50 -11.53 0.21 -0.16
CA ALA A 50 -10.83 -0.69 0.76
C ALA A 50 -11.61 -0.88 2.07
N GLY A 51 -12.93 -0.70 2.02
CA GLY A 51 -13.82 -0.83 3.17
C GLY A 51 -13.96 -2.29 3.57
N ASP A 52 -13.31 -2.67 4.67
CA ASP A 52 -13.54 -3.91 5.44
C ASP A 52 -12.65 -5.14 5.15
N ILE A 53 -11.43 -4.96 4.62
CA ILE A 53 -10.41 -6.01 4.72
C ILE A 53 -9.72 -5.99 6.08
N ARG A 54 -9.77 -7.13 6.76
CA ARG A 54 -9.02 -7.39 7.99
C ARG A 54 -7.54 -7.52 7.67
N LEU A 55 -6.77 -6.47 7.95
CA LEU A 55 -5.33 -6.40 7.73
C LEU A 55 -4.52 -7.33 8.66
N GLY A 56 -5.11 -7.82 9.75
CA GLY A 56 -4.51 -8.81 10.63
C GLY A 56 -3.14 -8.37 11.16
N ASP A 57 -2.10 -9.18 10.95
CA ASP A 57 -0.73 -8.88 11.37
C ASP A 57 -0.18 -7.56 10.80
N LEU A 58 -0.73 -7.06 9.69
CA LEU A 58 -0.33 -5.77 9.12
C LEU A 58 -0.78 -4.58 9.97
N GLU A 59 -1.79 -4.74 10.83
CA GLU A 59 -2.20 -3.69 11.78
C GLU A 59 -1.11 -3.36 12.79
N ALA A 60 -0.21 -4.29 13.09
CA ALA A 60 0.96 -4.04 13.93
C ALA A 60 1.88 -2.96 13.34
N LEU A 61 1.84 -2.75 12.02
CA LEU A 61 2.60 -1.71 11.32
C LEU A 61 1.94 -0.32 11.39
N LYS A 62 0.77 -0.17 12.03
CA LYS A 62 0.14 1.14 12.28
C LYS A 62 1.05 2.11 13.02
N GLY A 63 2.03 1.63 13.79
CA GLY A 63 3.04 2.49 14.43
C GLY A 63 4.01 3.17 13.46
N VAL A 64 4.20 2.63 12.26
CA VAL A 64 5.13 3.17 11.24
C VAL A 64 4.70 4.55 10.76
N VAL A 65 3.40 4.85 10.75
CA VAL A 65 2.84 6.15 10.33
C VAL A 65 3.33 7.31 11.20
N LYS A 66 3.82 7.03 12.41
CA LYS A 66 4.40 8.04 13.32
C LYS A 66 5.82 8.47 12.91
N PHE A 67 6.43 7.78 11.96
CA PHE A 67 7.80 8.02 11.51
C PHE A 67 7.83 8.10 9.98
N PRO A 68 7.61 9.29 9.38
CA PRO A 68 7.51 9.45 7.93
C PRO A 68 8.67 8.81 7.14
N VAL A 69 9.88 8.91 7.67
CA VAL A 69 11.09 8.30 7.09
C VAL A 69 10.99 6.76 6.93
N ARG A 70 10.14 6.09 7.72
CA ARG A 70 9.95 4.63 7.69
C ARG A 70 8.82 4.18 6.77
N ILE A 71 7.97 5.10 6.32
CA ILE A 71 6.84 4.79 5.44
C ILE A 71 7.35 4.20 4.11
N LYS A 72 8.36 4.82 3.49
CA LYS A 72 8.94 4.34 2.22
C LYS A 72 9.46 2.90 2.33
N CYS A 73 10.10 2.54 3.44
CA CYS A 73 10.56 1.17 3.67
C CYS A 73 9.41 0.17 3.82
N ALA A 74 8.31 0.58 4.45
CA ALA A 74 7.15 -0.26 4.66
C ALA A 74 6.31 -0.44 3.39
N THR A 75 6.24 0.57 2.52
CA THR A 75 5.44 0.53 1.28
C THR A 75 6.18 -0.04 0.08
N LEU A 76 7.51 -0.11 0.10
CA LEU A 76 8.34 -0.56 -1.04
C LEU A 76 7.86 -1.88 -1.65
N SER A 77 7.71 -2.94 -0.84
CA SER A 77 7.29 -4.25 -1.34
C SER A 77 5.89 -4.24 -1.95
N TRP A 78 5.00 -3.40 -1.42
CA TRP A 78 3.63 -3.26 -1.92
C TRP A 78 3.58 -2.48 -3.24
N ASN A 79 4.48 -1.51 -3.43
CA ASN A 79 4.66 -0.81 -4.69
C ASN A 79 5.18 -1.76 -5.78
N THR A 80 6.21 -2.55 -5.47
CA THR A 80 6.73 -3.56 -6.40
C THR A 80 5.68 -4.58 -6.79
N LEU A 81 4.85 -5.04 -5.85
CA LEU A 81 3.76 -5.96 -6.18
C LEU A 81 2.71 -5.32 -7.08
N ALA A 82 2.30 -4.08 -6.81
CA ALA A 82 1.32 -3.39 -7.65
C ALA A 82 1.82 -3.30 -9.10
N GLN A 83 3.06 -2.81 -9.28
CA GLN A 83 3.70 -2.72 -10.60
C GLN A 83 3.76 -4.09 -11.30
N ALA A 84 4.20 -5.14 -10.59
CA ALA A 84 4.27 -6.48 -11.17
C ALA A 84 2.90 -7.02 -11.60
N LEU A 85 1.83 -6.71 -10.86
CA LEU A 85 0.46 -7.10 -11.21
C LEU A 85 -0.09 -6.30 -12.40
N ASP A 86 0.32 -5.06 -12.57
CA ASP A 86 -0.05 -4.22 -13.71
C ASP A 86 0.66 -4.68 -14.98
N GLU A 87 1.97 -4.92 -14.91
CA GLU A 87 2.77 -5.48 -16.01
C GLU A 87 2.25 -6.86 -16.45
N ALA A 88 1.93 -7.74 -15.49
CA ALA A 88 1.37 -9.05 -15.80
C ALA A 88 -0.02 -8.97 -16.47
N ALA A 89 -0.79 -7.91 -16.20
CA ALA A 89 -2.08 -7.68 -16.82
C ALA A 89 -1.95 -7.05 -18.22
N SER A 90 -0.89 -6.27 -18.49
CA SER A 90 -0.63 -5.68 -19.81
C SER A 90 0.02 -6.65 -20.80
N ASP A 91 0.73 -7.68 -20.31
CA ASP A 91 1.42 -8.68 -21.14
C ASP A 91 0.54 -9.87 -21.57
N THR A 92 -0.77 -9.84 -21.26
CA THR A 92 -1.78 -10.83 -21.68
C THR A 92 -2.71 -10.24 -22.74
#